data_AF-A0A838HKM7-F1
#
_entry.id   AF-A0A838HKM7-F1
#
_cell.length_a   1.000
_cell.length_b   1.000
_cell.length_c   1.000
_cell.angle_alpha   90.00
_cell.angle_beta   90.00
_cell.angle_gamma   90.00
#
_symmetry.space_group_name_H-M   'P 1'
#
loop_
_entity.id
_entity.type
_entity.pdbx_description
1 polymer ?
#
loop_
_entity_poly.entity_id
_entity_poly.type
_entity_poly.pdbx_seq_one_letter_code
_entity_poly.pdbx_strand_id
1 'polypeptide(L)'
;MAKLRFPHPLILLLGFILLAAALSYVLPAGEFERREDPVTGRSVVVPGTFHTVPPSPVGLFDALVAIPRGLAAAADVVFLVFLVGGAFAVVDRTGVLRRGVDWLVGRLQNRAALVIPVSCIVFALGGVLINMQEEFIALIPVLLILTRRMGFSPLVAVAMSMGP
;
A
#
# COMPACT_ATOMS: atom_id res chain seq x y z
N MET A 1 6.43 7.43 -34.02
CA MET A 1 5.55 6.82 -33.01
C MET A 1 5.65 7.64 -31.73
N ALA A 2 4.57 8.28 -31.30
CA ALA A 2 4.58 9.02 -30.03
C ALA A 2 4.83 8.04 -28.88
N LYS A 3 5.89 8.25 -28.08
CA LYS A 3 6.10 7.51 -26.83
C LYS A 3 4.90 7.80 -25.93
N LEU A 4 4.00 6.83 -25.74
CA LEU A 4 3.02 6.91 -24.66
C LEU A 4 3.80 6.99 -23.35
N ARG A 5 3.89 8.19 -22.79
CA ARG A 5 4.34 8.38 -21.42
C ARG A 5 3.20 7.92 -20.54
N PHE A 6 3.48 6.97 -19.65
CA PHE A 6 2.51 6.59 -18.63
C PHE A 6 2.06 7.86 -17.88
N PRO A 7 0.75 8.15 -17.87
CA PRO A 7 0.25 9.33 -17.16
C PRO A 7 0.51 9.18 -15.67
N HIS A 8 0.68 10.31 -15.00
CA HIS A 8 0.92 10.36 -13.56
C HIS A 8 -0.20 9.61 -12.81
N PRO A 9 0.09 8.84 -11.73
CA PRO A 9 -0.93 8.09 -10.98
C PRO A 9 -2.14 8.93 -10.55
N LEU A 10 -1.91 10.18 -10.14
CA LEU A 10 -3.01 11.11 -9.81
C LEU A 10 -3.94 11.39 -10.99
N ILE A 11 -3.42 11.49 -12.22
CA ILE A 11 -4.22 11.70 -13.43
C ILE A 11 -5.04 10.44 -13.73
N LEU A 12 -4.45 9.26 -13.53
CA LEU A 12 -5.16 7.99 -13.67
C LEU A 12 -6.31 7.86 -12.67
N LEU A 13 -6.05 8.15 -11.40
CA LEU A 13 -7.07 8.12 -10.35
C LEU A 13 -8.22 9.11 -10.63
N LEU A 14 -7.89 10.34 -11.01
CA LEU A 14 -8.89 11.33 -11.41
C LEU A 14 -9.68 10.84 -12.63
N GLY A 15 -9.00 10.24 -13.61
CA GLY A 15 -9.62 9.63 -14.78
C GLY A 15 -10.60 8.52 -14.41
N PHE A 16 -10.26 7.64 -13.46
CA PHE A 16 -11.18 6.62 -12.96
C PHE A 16 -12.39 7.19 -12.24
N ILE A 17 -12.23 8.26 -11.45
CA ILE A 17 -13.36 8.94 -10.79
C ILE A 17 -14.31 9.52 -11.84
N LEU A 18 -13.78 10.23 -12.84
CA LEU A 18 -14.59 10.80 -13.92
C LEU A 18 -15.27 9.72 -14.77
N LEU A 19 -14.56 8.63 -15.07
CA LEU A 19 -15.11 7.50 -15.80
C LEU A 19 -16.24 6.83 -15.01
N ALA A 20 -16.05 6.57 -13.72
CA ALA A 20 -17.08 5.99 -12.86
C ALA A 20 -18.31 6.90 -12.75
N ALA A 21 -18.10 8.21 -12.61
CA ALA A 21 -19.17 9.20 -12.61
C ALA A 21 -19.93 9.20 -13.95
N ALA A 22 -19.24 9.17 -15.09
CA ALA A 22 -19.89 9.09 -16.41
C ALA A 22 -20.69 7.78 -16.60
N LEU A 23 -20.14 6.65 -16.16
CA LEU A 23 -20.80 5.35 -16.22
C LEU A 23 -22.07 5.32 -15.35
N SER A 24 -22.17 6.12 -14.30
CA SER A 24 -23.38 6.21 -13.46
C SER A 24 -24.61 6.77 -14.19
N TYR A 25 -24.43 7.42 -15.34
CA TYR A 25 -25.54 7.90 -16.19
C TYR A 25 -26.04 6.84 -17.18
N VAL A 26 -25.20 5.85 -17.48
CA VAL A 26 -25.48 4.83 -18.50
C VAL A 26 -25.94 3.51 -17.85
N LEU A 27 -25.39 3.18 -16.68
CA LEU A 27 -25.68 1.94 -15.98
C LEU A 27 -26.95 2.08 -15.11
N PRO A 28 -27.94 1.19 -15.26
CA PRO A 28 -29.13 1.20 -14.42
C PRO A 28 -28.76 0.85 -12.98
N ALA A 29 -29.27 1.64 -12.03
CA ALA A 29 -29.12 1.35 -10.61
C ALA A 29 -29.97 0.12 -10.23
N GLY A 30 -29.40 -0.80 -9.46
CA GLY A 30 -30.10 -1.98 -9.00
C GLY A 30 -29.55 -2.48 -7.68
N GLU A 31 -30.41 -3.07 -6.88
CA GLU A 31 -30.08 -3.60 -5.56
C GLU A 31 -30.59 -5.03 -5.42
N PHE A 32 -29.92 -5.79 -4.56
CA PHE A 32 -30.40 -7.11 -4.13
C PHE A 32 -30.91 -7.01 -2.71
N GLU A 33 -31.98 -7.74 -2.40
CA GLU A 33 -32.42 -7.88 -1.02
C GLU A 33 -31.37 -8.62 -0.19
N ARG A 34 -31.13 -8.12 1.02
CA ARG A 34 -30.25 -8.77 2.00
C ARG A 34 -31.09 -9.29 3.16
N ARG A 35 -30.86 -10.54 3.54
CA ARG A 35 -31.42 -11.13 4.77
C ARG A 35 -30.29 -11.45 5.73
N GLU A 36 -30.54 -11.29 7.02
CA GLU A 36 -29.63 -11.78 8.04
C GLU A 36 -29.68 -13.31 8.06
N ASP A 37 -28.51 -13.92 7.94
CA ASP A 37 -28.34 -15.35 8.12
C ASP A 37 -28.39 -15.66 9.63
N PRO A 38 -29.39 -16.41 10.11
CA PRO A 38 -29.58 -16.67 11.54
C PRO A 38 -28.46 -17.52 12.16
N VAL A 39 -27.61 -18.15 11.35
CA VAL A 39 -26.47 -18.96 11.85
C VAL A 39 -25.19 -18.13 11.96
N THR A 40 -24.96 -17.20 11.03
CA THR A 40 -23.71 -16.42 10.95
C THR A 40 -23.84 -14.96 11.40
N GLY A 41 -25.06 -14.44 11.55
CA GLY A 41 -25.34 -13.04 11.89
C GLY A 41 -24.93 -12.05 10.79
N ARG A 42 -24.66 -12.54 9.57
CA ARG A 42 -24.20 -11.71 8.45
C ARG A 42 -25.37 -11.35 7.53
N SER A 43 -25.35 -10.15 6.96
CA SER A 43 -26.27 -9.78 5.89
C SER A 43 -25.88 -10.50 4.59
N VAL A 44 -26.65 -11.51 4.18
CA VAL A 44 -26.41 -12.29 2.97
C VAL A 44 -27.37 -11.84 1.87
N VAL A 45 -26.85 -11.72 0.66
CA VAL A 45 -27.63 -11.36 -0.53
C VAL A 45 -28.53 -12.54 -0.93
N VAL A 46 -29.82 -12.30 -1.09
CA VAL A 46 -30.77 -13.33 -1.53
C VAL A 46 -30.65 -13.50 -3.05
N PRO A 47 -30.35 -14.71 -3.56
CA PRO A 47 -30.26 -14.94 -5.01
C PRO A 47 -31.60 -14.69 -5.71
N GLY A 48 -31.58 -14.04 -6.87
CA GLY A 48 -32.77 -13.82 -7.71
C GLY A 48 -33.65 -12.63 -7.31
N THR A 49 -33.31 -11.87 -6.27
CA THR A 49 -34.07 -10.68 -5.81
C THR A 49 -33.56 -9.35 -6.38
N PHE A 50 -32.80 -9.41 -7.47
CA PHE A 50 -32.33 -8.20 -8.14
C PHE A 50 -33.53 -7.40 -8.64
N HIS A 51 -33.60 -6.15 -8.23
CA HIS A 51 -34.58 -5.20 -8.75
C HIS A 51 -33.90 -3.87 -9.05
N THR A 52 -34.41 -3.19 -10.08
CA THR A 52 -33.95 -1.85 -10.44
C THR A 52 -34.51 -0.82 -9.48
N VAL A 53 -33.66 0.09 -9.03
CA VAL A 53 -34.02 1.20 -8.14
C VAL A 53 -34.00 2.51 -8.92
N PRO A 54 -34.65 3.59 -8.41
CA PRO A 54 -34.61 4.89 -9.06
C PRO A 54 -33.16 5.34 -9.30
N PRO A 55 -32.83 5.81 -10.51
CA PRO A 55 -31.47 6.19 -10.85
C PRO A 55 -31.02 7.40 -10.02
N SER A 56 -29.87 7.26 -9.36
CA SER A 56 -29.19 8.30 -8.58
C SER A 56 -27.79 8.57 -9.19
N PRO A 57 -27.72 9.21 -10.37
CA PRO A 57 -26.45 9.45 -11.03
C PRO A 57 -25.56 10.36 -10.18
N VAL A 58 -24.25 10.10 -10.23
CA VAL A 58 -23.27 10.87 -9.46
C VAL A 58 -23.13 12.27 -10.09
N GLY A 59 -23.50 13.29 -9.33
CA GLY A 59 -23.35 14.68 -9.75
C GLY A 59 -21.88 15.09 -9.84
N LEU A 60 -21.58 16.15 -10.60
CA LEU A 60 -20.21 16.70 -10.70
C LEU A 60 -19.63 17.04 -9.32
N PHE A 61 -20.46 17.61 -8.44
CA PHE A 61 -20.04 17.95 -7.09
C PHE A 61 -19.73 16.70 -6.24
N ASP A 62 -20.56 15.66 -6.32
CA ASP A 62 -20.33 14.40 -5.61
C ASP A 62 -19.07 13.68 -6.12
N ALA A 63 -18.79 13.75 -7.42
CA ALA A 63 -17.56 13.24 -8.00
C ALA A 63 -16.32 13.98 -7.48
N LEU A 64 -16.40 15.31 -7.30
CA LEU A 64 -15.32 16.09 -6.68
C LEU A 64 -15.17 15.77 -5.19
N VAL A 65 -16.27 15.58 -4.46
CA VAL A 65 -16.28 15.19 -3.04
C VAL A 65 -15.79 13.75 -2.82
N ALA A 66 -15.83 12.89 -3.85
CA ALA A 66 -15.26 11.55 -3.77
C ALA A 66 -13.74 11.57 -3.48
N ILE A 67 -13.02 12.60 -3.93
CA ILE A 67 -11.58 12.75 -3.68
C ILE A 67 -11.27 12.94 -2.18
N PRO A 68 -11.79 13.96 -1.48
CA PRO A 68 -11.56 14.12 -0.04
C PRO A 68 -12.15 12.99 0.78
N ARG A 69 -13.28 12.37 0.36
CA ARG A 69 -13.81 11.16 1.01
C ARG A 69 -12.84 9.99 0.91
N GLY A 70 -12.23 9.77 -0.25
CA GLY A 70 -11.20 8.75 -0.44
C GLY A 70 -9.97 9.01 0.42
N LEU A 71 -9.52 10.27 0.51
CA LEU A 71 -8.43 10.66 1.42
C LEU A 71 -8.77 10.41 2.89
N ALA A 72 -10.00 10.71 3.31
CA ALA A 72 -10.47 10.46 4.67
C ALA A 72 -10.54 8.95 4.98
N ALA A 73 -10.96 8.13 4.02
CA ALA A 73 -10.98 6.67 4.15
C ALA A 73 -9.57 6.04 4.22
N ALA A 74 -8.56 6.74 3.70
CA ALA A 74 -7.16 6.33 3.77
C ALA A 74 -6.38 7.01 4.93
N ALA A 75 -7.06 7.78 5.78
CA ALA A 75 -6.42 8.61 6.81
C ALA A 75 -5.57 7.77 7.77
N ASP A 76 -6.04 6.59 8.14
CA ASP A 76 -5.42 5.65 9.08
C ASP A 76 -4.02 5.25 8.58
N VAL A 77 -3.95 4.88 7.30
CA VAL A 77 -2.71 4.46 6.63
C VAL A 77 -1.76 5.65 6.48
N VAL A 78 -2.27 6.81 6.05
CA VAL A 78 -1.46 8.03 5.91
C VAL A 78 -0.86 8.44 7.27
N PHE A 79 -1.64 8.36 8.34
CA PHE A 79 -1.19 8.69 9.68
C PHE A 79 -0.12 7.72 10.18
N LEU A 80 -0.29 6.42 9.94
CA LEU A 80 0.71 5.40 10.25
C LEU A 80 2.03 5.68 9.53
N VAL A 81 2.00 5.87 8.21
CA VAL A 81 3.19 6.16 7.40
C VAL A 81 3.88 7.44 7.87
N PHE A 82 3.10 8.47 8.22
CA PHE A 82 3.63 9.72 8.76
C PHE A 82 4.33 9.52 10.12
N LEU A 83 3.73 8.75 11.03
CA LEU A 83 4.30 8.42 12.33
C LEU A 83 5.61 7.63 12.18
N VAL A 84 5.61 6.60 11.34
CA VAL A 84 6.80 5.78 11.05
C VAL A 84 7.90 6.63 10.42
N GLY A 85 7.56 7.47 9.44
CA GLY A 85 8.51 8.40 8.82
C GLY A 85 9.08 9.41 9.82
N GLY A 86 8.25 9.94 10.73
CA GLY A 86 8.67 10.84 11.81
C GLY A 86 9.60 10.16 12.81
N ALA A 87 9.24 8.97 13.28
CA ALA A 87 10.10 8.16 14.15
C ALA A 87 11.43 7.84 13.45
N PHE A 88 11.38 7.45 12.17
CA PHE A 88 12.56 7.18 11.37
C PHE A 88 13.50 8.38 11.29
N ALA A 89 12.97 9.58 11.04
CA ALA A 89 13.74 10.81 10.99
C ALA A 89 14.43 11.12 12.34
N VAL A 90 13.76 10.86 13.46
CA VAL A 90 14.37 11.02 14.79
C VAL A 90 15.50 10.01 14.99
N VAL A 91 15.27 8.72 14.69
CA VAL A 91 16.29 7.67 14.87
C VAL A 91 17.49 7.91 13.95
N ASP A 92 17.29 8.34 12.70
CA ASP A 92 18.39 8.68 11.79
C ASP A 92 19.23 9.85 12.31
N ARG A 93 18.60 10.91 12.84
CA ARG A 93 19.30 12.06 13.44
C ARG A 93 20.16 11.68 14.65
N THR A 94 19.77 10.67 15.42
CA THR A 94 20.61 10.17 16.54
C THR A 94 21.86 9.41 16.06
N GLY A 95 21.96 9.09 14.76
CA GLY A 95 23.04 8.29 14.19
C GLY A 95 23.05 6.84 14.67
N VAL A 96 22.00 6.40 15.39
CA VAL A 96 21.87 5.02 15.88
C VAL A 96 21.76 4.05 14.71
N LEU A 97 21.05 4.39 13.63
CA LEU A 97 20.95 3.54 12.44
C LEU A 97 22.33 3.23 11.85
N ARG A 98 23.14 4.26 11.61
CA ARG A 98 24.50 4.09 11.06
C ARG A 98 25.38 3.25 11.97
N ARG A 99 25.40 3.54 13.27
CA ARG A 99 26.18 2.78 14.25
C ARG A 99 25.70 1.33 14.39
N GLY A 100 24.40 1.11 14.39
CA GLY A 100 23.78 -0.22 14.46
C GLY A 100 24.11 -1.05 13.23
N VAL A 101 24.05 -0.46 12.03
CA VAL A 101 24.48 -1.11 10.79
C VAL A 101 25.97 -1.42 10.83
N ASP A 102 26.83 -0.47 11.22
CA ASP A 102 28.27 -0.68 11.27
C ASP A 102 28.65 -1.79 12.28
N TRP A 103 27.95 -1.86 13.43
CA TRP A 103 28.08 -2.95 14.40
C TRP A 103 27.64 -4.30 13.82
N LEU A 104 26.49 -4.33 13.14
CA LEU A 104 25.94 -5.53 12.52
C LEU A 104 26.87 -6.06 11.42
N VAL A 105 27.35 -5.18 10.55
CA VAL A 105 28.33 -5.48 9.51
C VAL A 105 29.61 -6.04 10.12
N GLY A 106 30.14 -5.40 11.17
CA GLY A 106 31.32 -5.88 11.91
C GLY A 106 31.15 -7.31 12.45
N ARG A 107 29.95 -7.65 12.95
CA ARG A 107 29.63 -9.00 13.45
C ARG A 107 29.49 -10.02 12.32
N LEU A 108 28.99 -9.58 11.16
CA LEU A 108 28.65 -10.40 10.00
C LEU A 108 29.74 -10.42 8.91
N GLN A 109 30.91 -9.83 9.11
CA GLN A 109 31.95 -9.69 8.07
C GLN A 109 32.29 -11.02 7.36
N ASN A 110 32.36 -12.13 8.08
CA ASN A 110 32.63 -13.45 7.49
C ASN A 110 31.39 -14.13 6.85
N ARG A 111 30.19 -13.56 7.02
CA ARG A 111 28.92 -14.13 6.57
C ARG A 111 28.00 -13.08 5.95
N ALA A 112 28.56 -12.06 5.29
CA ALA A 112 27.79 -10.96 4.69
C ALA A 112 26.71 -11.46 3.72
N ALA A 113 26.97 -12.58 3.02
CA ALA A 113 26.00 -13.24 2.15
C ALA A 113 24.75 -13.77 2.86
N LEU A 114 24.80 -14.07 4.18
CA LEU A 114 23.63 -14.52 4.95
C LEU A 114 22.62 -13.41 5.21
N VAL A 115 23.00 -12.15 5.05
CA VAL A 115 22.11 -11.01 5.29
C VAL A 115 20.97 -11.01 4.27
N ILE A 116 21.27 -11.40 3.03
CA ILE A 116 20.28 -11.53 1.95
C ILE A 116 19.16 -12.50 2.33
N PRO A 117 19.40 -13.81 2.55
CA PRO A 117 18.33 -14.75 2.87
C PRO A 117 17.65 -14.44 4.20
N VAL A 118 18.36 -13.94 5.21
CA VAL A 118 17.74 -13.54 6.49
C VAL A 118 16.78 -12.38 6.30
N SER A 119 17.18 -11.32 5.59
CA SER A 119 16.27 -10.22 5.30
C SER A 119 15.09 -10.68 4.45
N CYS A 120 15.30 -11.49 3.42
CA CYS A 120 14.20 -12.02 2.62
C CYS A 120 13.17 -12.78 3.49
N ILE A 121 13.63 -13.60 4.44
CA ILE A 121 12.75 -14.31 5.37
C ILE A 121 12.01 -13.33 6.29
N VAL A 122 12.70 -12.33 6.83
CA VAL A 122 12.06 -11.31 7.69
C VAL A 122 10.98 -10.55 6.93
N PHE A 123 11.26 -10.11 5.70
CA PHE A 123 10.28 -9.41 4.86
C PHE A 123 9.13 -10.33 4.42
N ALA A 124 9.41 -11.59 4.09
CA ALA A 124 8.37 -12.58 3.78
C ALA A 124 7.45 -12.86 4.98
N LEU A 125 8.03 -13.05 6.18
CA LEU A 125 7.27 -13.25 7.41
C LEU A 125 6.47 -12.00 7.78
N GLY A 126 7.05 -10.81 7.65
CA GLY A 126 6.32 -9.55 7.82
C GLY A 126 5.14 -9.43 6.86
N GLY A 127 5.36 -9.73 5.58
CA GLY A 127 4.30 -9.74 4.56
C GLY A 127 3.15 -10.68 4.91
N VAL A 128 3.44 -11.91 5.35
CA VAL A 128 2.40 -12.91 5.65
C VAL A 128 1.70 -12.66 6.99
N LEU A 129 2.43 -12.26 8.02
CA LEU A 129 1.90 -12.19 9.40
C LEU A 129 1.17 -10.88 9.69
N ILE A 130 1.69 -9.76 9.19
CA ILE A 130 1.19 -8.42 9.54
C ILE A 130 0.75 -7.61 8.31
N ASN A 131 0.82 -8.20 7.11
CA ASN A 131 0.51 -7.51 5.85
C ASN A 131 1.35 -6.23 5.68
N MET A 132 2.67 -6.39 5.83
CA MET A 132 3.65 -5.31 5.99
C MET A 132 3.91 -4.44 4.73
N GLN A 133 2.95 -4.38 3.80
CA GLN A 133 3.16 -3.79 2.48
C GLN A 133 3.54 -2.30 2.56
N GLU A 134 2.89 -1.56 3.44
CA GLU A 134 3.10 -0.11 3.59
C GLU A 134 4.43 0.21 4.32
N GLU A 135 4.87 -0.62 5.27
CA GLU A 135 6.13 -0.37 5.97
C GLU A 135 7.36 -0.69 5.12
N PHE A 136 7.25 -1.50 4.07
CA PHE A 136 8.38 -1.79 3.17
C PHE A 136 8.99 -0.52 2.60
N ILE A 137 8.17 0.44 2.19
CA ILE A 137 8.61 1.74 1.65
C ILE A 137 9.45 2.50 2.68
N ALA A 138 9.02 2.48 3.94
CA ALA A 138 9.71 3.14 5.04
C ALA A 138 11.05 2.46 5.41
N LEU A 139 11.18 1.15 5.22
CA LEU A 139 12.41 0.40 5.50
C LEU A 139 13.45 0.45 4.38
N ILE A 140 13.10 0.83 3.15
CA ILE A 140 14.05 0.89 2.02
C ILE A 140 15.33 1.69 2.34
N PRO A 141 15.28 2.89 2.94
CA PRO A 141 16.49 3.65 3.28
C PRO A 141 17.45 2.87 4.20
N VAL A 142 16.93 2.10 5.16
CA VAL A 142 17.73 1.27 6.07
C VAL A 142 18.42 0.15 5.29
N LEU A 143 17.68 -0.53 4.43
CA LEU A 143 18.22 -1.60 3.59
C LEU A 143 19.29 -1.07 2.64
N LEU A 144 19.10 0.12 2.07
CA LEU A 144 20.10 0.77 1.22
C LEU A 144 21.38 1.09 2.00
N ILE A 145 21.27 1.57 3.25
CA ILE A 145 22.44 1.82 4.10
C ILE A 145 23.15 0.49 4.41
N LEU A 146 22.41 -0.54 4.81
CA LEU A 146 22.93 -1.86 5.15
C LEU A 146 23.66 -2.52 3.97
N THR A 147 22.99 -2.63 2.83
CA THR A 147 23.53 -3.24 1.61
C THR A 147 24.75 -2.48 1.09
N ARG A 148 24.71 -1.14 1.08
CA ARG A 148 25.85 -0.31 0.67
C ARG A 148 27.06 -0.51 1.57
N ARG A 149 26.86 -0.65 2.89
CA ARG A 149 27.95 -0.93 3.84
C ARG A 149 28.56 -2.32 3.66
N MET A 150 27.79 -3.28 3.18
CA MET A 150 28.25 -4.64 2.87
C MET A 150 28.84 -4.77 1.45
N GLY A 151 28.82 -3.71 0.64
CA GLY A 151 29.33 -3.72 -0.73
C GLY A 151 28.35 -4.26 -1.76
N PHE A 152 27.07 -4.44 -1.41
CA PHE A 152 26.03 -4.85 -2.35
C PHE A 152 25.44 -3.65 -3.10
N SER A 153 24.86 -3.91 -4.27
CA SER A 153 24.21 -2.86 -5.07
C SER A 153 22.87 -2.44 -4.47
N PRO A 154 22.39 -1.21 -4.72
CA PRO A 154 21.06 -0.77 -4.34
C PRO A 154 19.94 -1.69 -4.83
N LEU A 155 20.15 -2.38 -5.96
CA LEU A 155 19.20 -3.33 -6.51
C LEU A 155 18.98 -4.53 -5.57
N VAL A 156 20.04 -4.99 -4.90
CA VAL A 156 19.95 -6.10 -3.93
C VAL A 156 19.06 -5.69 -2.74
N ALA A 157 19.15 -4.44 -2.29
CA ALA A 157 18.31 -3.92 -1.21
C ALA A 157 16.81 -4.00 -1.56
N VAL A 158 16.46 -3.56 -2.77
CA VAL A 158 15.09 -3.58 -3.27
C VAL A 158 14.61 -5.02 -3.49
N ALA A 159 15.45 -5.87 -4.09
CA ALA A 159 15.13 -7.26 -4.33
C ALA A 159 14.88 -8.04 -3.02
N MET A 160 15.65 -7.74 -1.96
CA MET A 160 15.45 -8.33 -0.63
C MET A 160 14.12 -7.91 0.01
N SER A 161 13.68 -6.65 -0.19
CA SER A 161 12.42 -6.16 0.36
C SER A 161 11.18 -6.60 -0.40
N MET A 162 11.32 -6.99 -1.67
CA MET A 162 10.18 -7.44 -2.46
C MET A 162 9.65 -8.81 -2.01
N GLY A 163 10.44 -9.58 -1.25
CA GLY A 163 10.09 -10.95 -0.87
C GLY A 163 9.97 -11.88 -2.08
N PRO A 164 9.83 -13.20 -1.87
CA PRO A 164 9.31 -14.13 -2.88
C PRO A 164 7.80 -13.95 -3.11
#